data_AF-A0A1H4B8T1-F1
#
_entry.id   AF-A0A1H4B8T1-F1
#
_cell.length_a   1.000
_cell.length_b   1.000
_cell.length_c   1.000
_cell.angle_alpha   90.00
_cell.angle_beta   90.00
_cell.angle_gamma   90.00
#
_symmetry.space_group_name_H-M   'P 1'
#
loop_
_entity.id
_entity.type
_entity.pdbx_description
1 polymer ?
#
loop_
_entity_poly.entity_id
_entity_poly.type
_entity_poly.pdbx_seq_one_letter_code
_entity_poly.pdbx_strand_id
1 'polypeptide(L)'
;MKKLFSLLAVISYLPSLAQQGPVHVESLVINPYQTFSKKDTSERKQIAGWCLYMSTNEDYKHITEQASAKYFPGPVKEGAKKVKRTVNIRHQQLPDEQLPIVSRMSFSDPLRSTMYSTGLYAVAGQPIEIQIPDSLVAKGLHVQIGCHTDPLQAGWSAFEDWRRMPYIITDIALNKTKKKVTSPFGGLVYINCEPATSSWSSNITIDGAIASPLYVKGQTSNEEWQRQLQQNKAPWGELMADKIILSLPDSVLQTIKHPDSVAALWDLIVSGEMELAQLPDKPYRPQRMVIDEHLFAGYAHSGYPFMVHHSPTMHMLSTDIVVDPGKLLVPSEGGANWGFFHEIGHNMQNYDWVFDGTTEVSCNFFSLYMFDRLTGGRDGAHSDIRNTHTTALMKEYFANGANYETWKNEPFLGLILFRQLQEAFGWESFKTFFRKCQEAAKADPKFERPLSDAAKRDRWVGDFSAITQRNLAPFFEKWGIPISDSVKAVVQQYPVWMPYNFPPQP
;
A
#
# COMPACT_ATOMS: atom_id res chain seq x y z
N MET A 1 21.71 -4.12 13.82
CA MET A 1 21.48 -3.35 15.06
C MET A 1 20.00 -3.41 15.38
N LYS A 2 19.64 -4.12 16.45
CA LYS A 2 18.28 -4.24 16.98
C LYS A 2 17.78 -2.87 17.44
N LYS A 3 16.66 -2.40 16.87
CA LYS A 3 15.69 -1.58 17.62
C LYS A 3 14.31 -2.16 17.36
N LEU A 4 13.99 -3.10 18.24
CA LEU A 4 12.67 -3.64 18.46
C LEU A 4 11.82 -2.57 19.17
N PHE A 5 10.53 -2.61 18.86
CA PHE A 5 9.40 -2.03 19.59
C PHE A 5 9.61 -1.80 21.08
N SER A 6 9.33 -0.58 21.52
CA SER A 6 8.64 -0.29 22.79
C SER A 6 8.46 1.22 22.94
N LEU A 7 7.25 1.73 22.77
CA LEU A 7 6.86 3.01 23.36
C LEU A 7 5.52 2.84 24.08
N LEU A 8 5.61 2.14 25.21
CA LEU A 8 4.64 2.18 26.30
C LEU A 8 5.39 2.84 27.47
N ALA A 9 4.95 4.04 27.83
CA ALA A 9 5.24 4.85 29.03
C ALA A 9 5.62 6.30 28.67
N VAL A 10 4.61 7.18 28.63
CA VAL A 10 4.78 8.58 29.02
C VAL A 10 3.68 8.88 30.04
N ILE A 11 4.01 8.71 31.32
CA ILE A 11 3.25 9.28 32.43
C ILE A 11 4.02 10.50 32.93
N SER A 12 3.24 11.53 33.27
CA SER A 12 3.56 12.75 34.00
C SER A 12 4.41 13.81 33.30
N TYR A 13 3.72 14.78 32.67
CA TYR A 13 3.80 16.20 33.04
C TYR A 13 2.52 16.90 32.53
N LEU A 14 1.57 17.20 33.43
CA LEU A 14 0.38 18.00 33.16
C LEU A 14 0.63 19.42 33.66
N PRO A 15 0.71 20.45 32.80
CA PRO A 15 0.23 21.77 33.19
C PRO A 15 -1.31 21.76 33.13
N SER A 16 -1.96 22.35 34.13
CA SER A 16 -3.41 22.42 34.24
C SER A 16 -4.03 23.10 33.02
N LEU A 17 -4.69 22.33 32.16
CA LEU A 17 -5.56 22.83 31.11
C LEU A 17 -6.99 22.86 31.66
N ALA A 18 -7.66 23.99 31.45
CA ALA A 18 -9.06 24.18 31.77
C ALA A 18 -9.88 22.98 31.27
N GLN A 19 -10.68 22.38 32.16
CA GLN A 19 -11.64 21.33 31.81
C GLN A 19 -12.69 21.89 30.84
N GLN A 20 -12.45 21.73 29.55
CA GLN A 20 -13.53 21.64 28.57
C GLN A 20 -14.22 20.28 28.80
N GLY A 21 -15.56 20.28 28.82
CA GLY A 21 -16.36 19.09 29.14
C GLY A 21 -16.12 17.91 28.19
N PRO A 22 -16.62 16.71 28.53
CA PRO A 22 -16.42 15.52 27.69
C PRO A 22 -17.04 15.70 26.31
N VAL A 23 -16.30 15.34 25.26
CA VAL A 23 -16.85 15.27 23.90
C VAL A 23 -17.78 14.07 23.80
N HIS A 24 -19.02 14.28 23.37
CA HIS A 24 -19.97 13.20 23.05
C HIS A 24 -19.64 12.61 21.68
N VAL A 25 -18.63 11.73 21.63
CA VAL A 25 -18.06 11.21 20.37
C VAL A 25 -19.07 10.39 19.57
N GLU A 26 -20.01 9.72 20.23
CA GLU A 26 -21.05 8.90 19.61
C GLU A 26 -21.94 9.70 18.65
N SER A 27 -22.28 10.94 19.04
CA SER A 27 -23.16 11.84 18.28
C SER A 27 -22.42 12.83 17.39
N LEU A 28 -21.09 12.90 17.48
CA LEU A 28 -20.26 13.79 16.69
C LEU A 28 -20.31 13.42 15.20
N VAL A 29 -20.50 14.44 14.36
CA VAL A 29 -20.46 14.31 12.90
C VAL A 29 -19.18 14.93 12.38
N ILE A 30 -18.32 14.11 11.77
CA ILE A 30 -17.16 14.52 10.98
C ILE A 30 -17.32 13.95 9.58
N ASN A 31 -17.34 14.82 8.58
CA ASN A 31 -17.42 14.43 7.17
C ASN A 31 -16.76 15.49 6.27
N PRO A 32 -16.63 15.27 4.94
CA PRO A 32 -15.94 16.21 4.06
C PRO A 32 -16.57 17.60 3.95
N TYR A 33 -17.86 17.73 4.27
CA TYR A 33 -18.60 18.99 4.29
C TYR A 33 -18.69 19.61 5.70
N GLN A 34 -18.35 18.85 6.74
CA GLN A 34 -18.33 19.26 8.15
C GLN A 34 -17.08 18.68 8.80
N THR A 35 -15.95 19.35 8.56
CA THR A 35 -14.63 18.89 9.02
C THR A 35 -14.44 19.17 10.52
N PHE A 36 -13.51 18.43 11.15
CA PHE A 36 -13.12 18.66 12.54
C PHE A 36 -11.78 19.40 12.59
N SER A 37 -11.76 20.55 13.24
CA SER A 37 -10.65 21.49 13.12
C SER A 37 -9.36 20.94 13.73
N LYS A 38 -8.24 21.17 13.04
CA LYS A 38 -6.91 20.76 13.50
C LYS A 38 -6.47 21.44 14.78
N LYS A 39 -7.08 22.59 15.11
CA LYS A 39 -6.75 23.40 16.28
C LYS A 39 -7.32 22.81 17.58
N ASP A 40 -8.32 21.94 17.50
CA ASP A 40 -9.04 21.38 18.64
C ASP A 40 -8.32 20.14 19.21
N THR A 41 -7.07 20.35 19.63
CA THR A 41 -6.13 19.26 19.96
C THR A 41 -6.56 18.39 21.16
N SER A 42 -7.31 18.95 22.11
CA SER A 42 -7.81 18.21 23.27
C SER A 42 -8.93 17.25 22.86
N GLU A 43 -9.89 17.76 22.10
CA GLU A 43 -11.03 17.03 21.57
C GLU A 43 -10.58 15.96 20.58
N ARG A 44 -9.60 16.26 19.71
CA ARG A 44 -9.01 15.26 18.80
C ARG A 44 -8.44 14.06 19.56
N LYS A 45 -7.80 14.28 20.72
CA LYS A 45 -7.31 13.19 21.58
C LYS A 45 -8.46 12.37 22.16
N GLN A 46 -9.54 13.01 22.62
CA GLN A 46 -10.72 12.31 23.12
C GLN A 46 -11.38 11.46 22.02
N ILE A 47 -11.57 12.03 20.83
CA ILE A 47 -12.17 11.35 19.67
C ILE A 47 -11.31 10.16 19.24
N ALA A 48 -9.99 10.34 19.06
CA ALA A 48 -9.10 9.27 18.66
C ALA A 48 -9.03 8.15 19.73
N GLY A 49 -8.99 8.51 21.01
CA GLY A 49 -9.02 7.56 22.13
C GLY A 49 -10.30 6.72 22.14
N TRP A 50 -11.46 7.35 21.92
CA TRP A 50 -12.74 6.65 21.80
C TRP A 50 -12.75 5.69 20.60
N CYS A 51 -12.27 6.13 19.44
CA CYS A 51 -12.23 5.29 18.24
C CYS A 51 -11.34 4.06 18.43
N LEU A 52 -10.16 4.24 19.04
CA LEU A 52 -9.24 3.15 19.34
C LEU A 52 -9.85 2.16 20.35
N TYR A 53 -10.50 2.67 21.41
CA TYR A 53 -11.21 1.82 22.35
C TYR A 53 -12.31 0.99 21.65
N MET A 54 -13.14 1.63 20.83
CA MET A 54 -14.21 0.94 20.11
C MET A 54 -13.71 -0.05 19.05
N SER A 55 -12.51 0.15 18.51
CA SER A 55 -11.92 -0.77 17.52
C SER A 55 -11.67 -2.18 18.09
N THR A 56 -11.50 -2.31 19.40
CA THR A 56 -11.20 -3.58 20.08
C THR A 56 -12.24 -3.97 21.13
N ASN A 57 -13.33 -3.20 21.26
CA ASN A 57 -14.34 -3.41 22.28
C ASN A 57 -15.20 -4.65 21.97
N GLU A 58 -15.12 -5.66 22.84
CA GLU A 58 -15.89 -6.90 22.70
C GLU A 58 -17.32 -6.84 23.26
N ASP A 59 -17.70 -5.74 23.93
CA ASP A 59 -19.04 -5.55 24.48
C ASP A 59 -20.06 -5.15 23.40
N TYR A 60 -20.26 -6.07 22.46
CA TYR A 60 -21.07 -5.90 21.25
C TYR A 60 -22.50 -5.42 21.51
N LYS A 61 -23.03 -5.62 22.73
CA LYS A 61 -24.41 -5.25 23.10
C LYS A 61 -24.59 -3.76 23.33
N HIS A 62 -23.53 -3.06 23.73
CA HIS A 62 -23.57 -1.65 24.11
C HIS A 62 -22.93 -0.74 23.04
N ILE A 63 -22.43 -1.32 21.95
CA ILE A 63 -21.93 -0.55 20.81
C ILE A 63 -23.11 -0.16 19.92
N THR A 64 -23.32 1.13 19.74
CA THR A 64 -24.32 1.70 18.84
C THR A 64 -23.67 2.27 17.59
N GLU A 65 -24.49 2.61 16.59
CA GLU A 65 -24.03 3.33 15.40
C GLU A 65 -23.46 4.70 15.81
N GLN A 66 -22.32 5.07 15.24
CA GLN A 66 -21.71 6.38 15.39
C GLN A 66 -22.24 7.33 14.30
N ALA A 67 -22.55 8.57 14.64
CA ALA A 67 -23.28 9.48 13.76
C ALA A 67 -22.61 9.83 12.41
N SER A 68 -21.29 9.68 12.30
CA SER A 68 -20.49 9.86 11.08
C SER A 68 -20.51 8.64 10.15
N ALA A 69 -20.91 7.46 10.63
CA ALA A 69 -20.95 6.23 9.84
C ALA A 69 -21.79 6.38 8.57
N LYS A 70 -22.87 7.18 8.62
CA LYS A 70 -23.73 7.50 7.48
C LYS A 70 -23.07 8.37 6.40
N TYR A 71 -21.91 8.97 6.67
CA TYR A 71 -21.13 9.74 5.68
C TYR A 71 -19.91 8.97 5.22
N PHE A 72 -19.20 8.34 6.16
CA PHE A 72 -18.04 7.50 5.87
C PHE A 72 -17.93 6.40 6.95
N PRO A 73 -17.96 5.11 6.57
CA PRO A 73 -17.91 4.55 5.21
C PRO A 73 -19.20 4.73 4.37
N GLY A 74 -20.28 5.23 4.95
CA GLY A 74 -21.52 5.54 4.23
C GLY A 74 -22.70 4.68 4.68
N PRO A 75 -23.93 5.06 4.27
CA PRO A 75 -25.13 4.43 4.77
C PRO A 75 -25.43 3.12 4.03
N VAL A 76 -25.97 2.15 4.74
CA VAL A 76 -26.62 0.98 4.12
C VAL A 76 -27.94 1.44 3.50
N LYS A 77 -28.18 1.09 2.23
CA LYS A 77 -29.40 1.50 1.51
C LYS A 77 -30.64 0.82 2.11
N GLU A 78 -31.78 1.49 2.03
CA GLU A 78 -33.05 0.97 2.53
C GLU A 78 -33.44 -0.38 1.91
N GLY A 79 -34.08 -1.23 2.72
CA GLY A 79 -34.51 -2.57 2.32
C GLY A 79 -33.40 -3.63 2.36
N ALA A 80 -32.23 -3.32 2.94
CA ALA A 80 -31.16 -4.29 3.15
C ALA A 80 -31.64 -5.46 4.00
N LYS A 81 -31.45 -6.69 3.49
CA LYS A 81 -31.81 -7.92 4.20
C LYS A 81 -30.56 -8.52 4.82
N LYS A 82 -30.67 -8.86 6.11
CA LYS A 82 -29.64 -9.65 6.79
C LYS A 82 -29.58 -11.04 6.17
N VAL A 83 -28.37 -11.56 6.06
CA VAL A 83 -28.09 -12.88 5.51
C VAL A 83 -27.27 -13.68 6.51
N LYS A 84 -27.42 -15.00 6.40
CA LYS A 84 -26.50 -15.97 6.98
C LYS A 84 -25.74 -16.63 5.84
N ARG A 85 -24.43 -16.43 5.78
CA ARG A 85 -23.59 -16.92 4.69
C ARG A 85 -22.41 -17.72 5.22
N THR A 86 -22.18 -18.87 4.62
CA THR A 86 -20.97 -19.66 4.83
C THR A 86 -19.99 -19.35 3.70
N VAL A 87 -18.80 -18.87 4.06
CA VAL A 87 -17.70 -18.60 3.13
C VAL A 87 -16.62 -19.65 3.31
N ASN A 88 -16.09 -20.19 2.21
CA ASN A 88 -14.90 -21.04 2.27
C ASN A 88 -13.67 -20.15 2.15
N ILE A 89 -12.81 -20.18 3.16
CA ILE A 89 -11.54 -19.46 3.15
C ILE A 89 -10.42 -20.48 3.03
N ARG A 90 -9.47 -20.20 2.13
CA ARG A 90 -8.25 -20.97 1.93
C ARG A 90 -7.04 -20.11 2.25
N HIS A 91 -6.45 -20.35 3.41
CA HIS A 91 -5.19 -19.74 3.80
C HIS A 91 -4.01 -20.54 3.26
N GLN A 92 -3.08 -19.84 2.61
CA GLN A 92 -1.80 -20.37 2.18
C GLN A 92 -0.73 -19.71 3.05
N GLN A 93 0.06 -20.54 3.72
CA GLN A 93 1.22 -20.08 4.46
C GLN A 93 2.20 -19.39 3.50
N LEU A 94 2.75 -18.25 3.92
CA LEU A 94 3.92 -17.63 3.30
C LEU A 94 5.03 -18.68 3.22
N PRO A 95 5.48 -19.08 2.02
CA PRO A 95 6.48 -20.13 1.90
C PRO A 95 7.81 -19.73 2.57
N ASP A 96 8.41 -20.65 3.31
CA ASP A 96 9.62 -20.40 4.09
C ASP A 96 10.78 -19.92 3.19
N GLU A 97 10.84 -20.37 1.94
CA GLU A 97 11.83 -19.95 0.95
C GLU A 97 11.64 -18.51 0.44
N GLN A 98 10.42 -17.96 0.58
CA GLN A 98 10.11 -16.57 0.24
C GLN A 98 10.29 -15.62 1.42
N LEU A 99 10.17 -16.12 2.65
CA LEU A 99 10.26 -15.32 3.89
C LEU A 99 11.49 -14.38 3.92
N PRO A 100 12.72 -14.84 3.59
CA PRO A 100 13.89 -13.96 3.57
C PRO A 100 13.78 -12.78 2.61
N ILE A 101 13.11 -12.95 1.47
CA ILE A 101 12.95 -11.90 0.48
C ILE A 101 11.88 -10.93 0.96
N VAL A 102 10.69 -11.43 1.27
CA VAL A 102 9.55 -10.57 1.62
C VAL A 102 9.80 -9.81 2.92
N SER A 103 10.56 -10.36 3.89
CA SER A 103 10.86 -9.68 5.14
C SER A 103 11.68 -8.39 4.96
N ARG A 104 12.35 -8.22 3.81
CA ARG A 104 13.10 -7.02 3.44
C ARG A 104 12.27 -6.00 2.67
N MET A 105 11.02 -6.35 2.33
CA MET A 105 10.09 -5.52 1.56
C MET A 105 9.12 -4.78 2.48
N SER A 106 9.65 -4.05 3.47
CA SER A 106 8.86 -3.56 4.60
C SER A 106 7.76 -2.56 4.22
N PHE A 107 7.91 -1.83 3.12
CA PHE A 107 6.86 -0.94 2.60
C PHE A 107 5.55 -1.68 2.25
N SER A 108 5.62 -2.98 1.95
CA SER A 108 4.45 -3.83 1.66
C SER A 108 3.76 -4.42 2.89
N ASP A 109 4.22 -4.08 4.10
CA ASP A 109 3.79 -4.70 5.37
C ASP A 109 3.71 -6.24 5.28
N PRO A 110 4.81 -6.92 4.88
CA PRO A 110 4.78 -8.29 4.35
C PRO A 110 4.25 -9.33 5.36
N LEU A 111 4.36 -9.05 6.65
CA LEU A 111 3.90 -9.93 7.74
C LEU A 111 2.55 -9.54 8.34
N ARG A 112 1.93 -8.45 7.87
CA ARG A 112 0.56 -8.09 8.27
C ARG A 112 -0.40 -9.23 7.97
N SER A 113 -1.46 -9.42 8.76
CA SER A 113 -2.44 -10.47 8.48
C SER A 113 -3.01 -10.37 7.08
N THR A 114 -3.10 -11.51 6.38
CA THR A 114 -3.81 -11.61 5.11
C THR A 114 -5.29 -11.39 5.38
N MET A 115 -5.87 -10.41 4.70
CA MET A 115 -7.29 -10.07 4.82
C MET A 115 -8.10 -10.87 3.80
N TYR A 116 -8.87 -11.86 4.25
CA TYR A 116 -9.74 -12.65 3.37
C TYR A 116 -11.11 -12.00 3.20
N SER A 117 -11.44 -11.65 1.96
CA SER A 117 -12.74 -11.10 1.56
C SER A 117 -13.88 -12.10 1.79
N THR A 118 -15.02 -11.60 2.26
CA THR A 118 -16.21 -12.44 2.53
C THR A 118 -17.42 -12.10 1.65
N GLY A 119 -17.39 -10.96 0.94
CA GLY A 119 -18.54 -10.45 0.20
C GLY A 119 -19.72 -10.07 1.11
N LEU A 120 -19.42 -9.67 2.35
CA LEU A 120 -20.39 -9.28 3.36
C LEU A 120 -20.04 -7.91 3.96
N TYR A 121 -21.06 -7.20 4.41
CA TYR A 121 -20.95 -5.90 5.07
C TYR A 121 -21.68 -5.93 6.41
N ALA A 122 -21.02 -5.50 7.48
CA ALA A 122 -21.63 -5.32 8.79
C ALA A 122 -22.29 -3.95 8.87
N VAL A 123 -23.57 -3.91 9.24
CA VAL A 123 -24.31 -2.65 9.41
C VAL A 123 -23.83 -1.97 10.70
N ALA A 124 -23.58 -0.66 10.65
CA ALA A 124 -23.15 0.11 11.80
C ALA A 124 -24.09 -0.08 13.01
N GLY A 125 -23.53 -0.30 14.19
CA GLY A 125 -24.26 -0.52 15.43
C GLY A 125 -25.07 -1.83 15.51
N GLN A 126 -24.99 -2.71 14.52
CA GLN A 126 -25.71 -3.99 14.53
C GLN A 126 -24.75 -5.17 14.67
N PRO A 127 -25.04 -6.14 15.54
CA PRO A 127 -24.16 -7.28 15.75
C PRO A 127 -24.22 -8.26 14.58
N ILE A 128 -23.06 -8.82 14.26
CA ILE A 128 -22.90 -10.03 13.45
C ILE A 128 -22.38 -11.17 14.33
N GLU A 129 -22.70 -12.41 13.97
CA GLU A 129 -22.15 -13.61 14.62
C GLU A 129 -21.25 -14.36 13.63
N ILE A 130 -20.00 -14.59 14.04
CA ILE A 130 -19.01 -15.36 13.30
C ILE A 130 -18.89 -16.73 13.95
N GLN A 131 -19.03 -17.77 13.15
CA GLN A 131 -18.88 -19.16 13.56
C GLN A 131 -17.69 -19.79 12.83
N ILE A 132 -16.70 -20.25 13.59
CA ILE A 132 -15.53 -20.97 13.12
C ILE A 132 -15.50 -22.39 13.71
N PRO A 133 -14.94 -23.40 13.03
CA PRO A 133 -14.74 -24.71 13.62
C PRO A 133 -13.63 -24.68 14.68
N ASP A 134 -13.67 -25.65 15.61
CA ASP A 134 -12.70 -25.77 16.71
C ASP A 134 -11.24 -25.74 16.25
N SER A 135 -10.96 -26.34 15.08
CA SER A 135 -9.61 -26.39 14.48
C SER A 135 -8.99 -25.01 14.18
N LEU A 136 -9.78 -23.95 14.10
CA LEU A 136 -9.32 -22.59 13.83
C LEU A 136 -9.19 -21.72 15.08
N VAL A 137 -9.78 -22.12 16.22
CA VAL A 137 -9.82 -21.30 17.45
C VAL A 137 -8.43 -20.93 17.95
N ALA A 138 -7.47 -21.85 17.83
CA ALA A 138 -6.08 -21.65 18.26
C ALA A 138 -5.17 -21.06 17.17
N LYS A 139 -5.70 -20.69 15.99
CA LYS A 139 -4.91 -20.19 14.86
C LYS A 139 -4.73 -18.67 14.83
N GLY A 140 -5.14 -17.97 15.89
CA GLY A 140 -5.00 -16.50 15.98
C GLY A 140 -5.77 -15.76 14.89
N LEU A 141 -6.96 -16.25 14.49
CA LEU A 141 -7.78 -15.55 13.51
C LEU A 141 -8.43 -14.32 14.12
N HIS A 142 -8.58 -13.26 13.33
CA HIS A 142 -9.33 -12.06 13.70
C HIS A 142 -10.47 -11.82 12.72
N VAL A 143 -11.56 -11.24 13.19
CA VAL A 143 -12.56 -10.60 12.31
C VAL A 143 -12.27 -9.11 12.27
N GLN A 144 -12.11 -8.59 11.06
CA GLN A 144 -11.96 -7.16 10.82
C GLN A 144 -13.21 -6.62 10.10
N ILE A 145 -13.75 -5.51 10.58
CA ILE A 145 -14.85 -4.77 9.95
C ILE A 145 -14.30 -3.41 9.52
N GLY A 146 -14.32 -3.15 8.21
CA GLY A 146 -13.72 -1.97 7.58
C GLY A 146 -12.45 -2.31 6.78
N CYS A 147 -12.28 -1.70 5.61
CA CYS A 147 -11.14 -1.92 4.71
C CYS A 147 -9.97 -0.94 4.89
N HIS A 148 -10.26 0.27 5.39
CA HIS A 148 -9.29 1.34 5.61
C HIS A 148 -8.24 0.96 6.64
N THR A 149 -7.14 1.70 6.70
CA THR A 149 -6.07 1.46 7.68
C THR A 149 -5.55 2.71 8.36
N ASP A 150 -5.96 3.89 7.89
CA ASP A 150 -5.28 5.14 8.19
C ASP A 150 -5.78 5.80 9.48
N PRO A 151 -4.93 5.88 10.53
CA PRO A 151 -5.16 6.74 11.67
C PRO A 151 -4.94 8.22 11.31
N LEU A 152 -5.93 9.08 11.55
CA LEU A 152 -5.79 10.50 11.21
C LEU A 152 -5.04 11.35 12.26
N GLN A 153 -4.58 10.75 13.35
CA GLN A 153 -3.78 11.43 14.39
C GLN A 153 -2.28 11.51 14.07
N ALA A 154 -1.85 10.98 12.92
CA ALA A 154 -0.45 10.91 12.53
C ALA A 154 -0.22 11.50 11.14
N GLY A 155 1.06 11.68 10.79
CA GLY A 155 1.47 12.17 9.48
C GLY A 155 0.90 13.55 9.15
N TRP A 156 0.54 13.75 7.89
CA TRP A 156 0.02 15.00 7.33
C TRP A 156 -1.38 15.32 7.86
N SER A 157 -2.22 14.31 8.03
CA SER A 157 -3.58 14.47 8.59
C SER A 157 -3.59 15.02 10.03
N ALA A 158 -2.48 14.89 10.77
CA ALA A 158 -2.32 15.55 12.07
C ALA A 158 -2.35 17.09 11.95
N PHE A 159 -2.01 17.63 10.78
CA PHE A 159 -1.93 19.06 10.49
C PHE A 159 -3.05 19.57 9.57
N GLU A 160 -4.06 18.74 9.30
CA GLU A 160 -5.26 19.05 8.53
C GLU A 160 -6.52 18.93 9.38
N ASP A 161 -7.60 19.57 8.91
CA ASP A 161 -8.92 19.35 9.49
C ASP A 161 -9.42 17.96 9.05
N TRP A 162 -9.88 17.15 10.00
CA TRP A 162 -10.33 15.80 9.71
C TRP A 162 -11.61 15.83 8.87
N ARG A 163 -11.62 15.03 7.79
CA ARG A 163 -12.75 14.87 6.86
C ARG A 163 -13.55 13.59 7.12
N ARG A 164 -13.12 12.77 8.06
CA ARG A 164 -13.82 11.59 8.60
C ARG A 164 -13.36 11.31 10.02
N MET A 165 -13.98 10.35 10.69
CA MET A 165 -13.51 9.87 12.00
C MET A 165 -12.09 9.27 11.90
N PRO A 166 -11.24 9.46 12.93
CA PRO A 166 -9.80 9.17 12.82
C PRO A 166 -9.45 7.68 12.78
N TYR A 167 -10.30 6.80 13.32
CA TYR A 167 -10.14 5.36 13.26
C TYR A 167 -11.51 4.71 13.09
N ILE A 168 -11.71 3.91 12.04
CA ILE A 168 -13.04 3.40 11.66
C ILE A 168 -13.10 1.88 11.46
N ILE A 169 -12.11 1.17 12.00
CA ILE A 169 -11.99 -0.28 11.87
C ILE A 169 -12.38 -0.91 13.21
N THR A 170 -13.02 -2.07 13.17
CA THR A 170 -13.16 -2.96 14.33
C THR A 170 -12.36 -4.23 14.04
N ASP A 171 -11.49 -4.64 14.95
CA ASP A 171 -10.66 -5.85 14.83
C ASP A 171 -10.74 -6.66 16.13
N ILE A 172 -11.32 -7.86 16.07
CA ILE A 172 -11.61 -8.71 17.23
C ILE A 172 -11.06 -10.12 16.99
N ALA A 173 -10.37 -10.67 17.99
CA ALA A 173 -9.89 -12.05 17.96
C ALA A 173 -11.05 -13.07 17.96
N LEU A 174 -10.96 -14.07 17.08
CA LEU A 174 -11.87 -15.21 16.98
C LEU A 174 -11.36 -16.39 17.81
N ASN A 175 -11.33 -16.19 19.14
CA ASN A 175 -10.82 -17.15 20.13
C ASN A 175 -11.88 -18.15 20.66
N LYS A 176 -13.05 -18.22 20.00
CA LYS A 176 -14.16 -19.13 20.33
C LYS A 176 -14.85 -19.54 19.03
N THR A 177 -15.52 -20.70 19.03
CA THR A 177 -16.26 -21.19 17.86
C THR A 177 -17.43 -20.31 17.45
N LYS A 178 -17.97 -19.50 18.38
CA LYS A 178 -18.97 -18.47 18.10
C LYS A 178 -18.56 -17.17 18.76
N LYS A 179 -18.52 -16.09 17.99
CA LYS A 179 -18.19 -14.74 18.46
C LYS A 179 -19.18 -13.75 17.88
N LYS A 180 -19.73 -12.87 18.72
CA LYS A 180 -20.56 -11.74 18.27
C LYS A 180 -19.74 -10.47 18.32
N VAL A 181 -19.84 -9.66 17.27
CA VAL A 181 -19.08 -8.43 17.09
C VAL A 181 -20.01 -7.35 16.54
N THR A 182 -19.88 -6.14 17.07
CA THR A 182 -20.57 -4.95 16.58
C THR A 182 -19.53 -3.89 16.26
N SER A 183 -19.63 -3.25 15.10
CA SER A 183 -18.80 -2.10 14.75
C SER A 183 -19.65 -0.83 14.82
N PRO A 184 -19.18 0.26 15.44
CA PRO A 184 -19.91 1.52 15.45
C PRO A 184 -19.99 2.20 14.07
N PHE A 185 -19.08 1.86 13.16
CA PHE A 185 -19.02 2.42 11.80
C PHE A 185 -19.58 1.48 10.74
N GLY A 186 -19.64 0.18 11.03
CA GLY A 186 -19.89 -0.83 10.02
C GLY A 186 -18.72 -0.95 9.04
N GLY A 187 -18.87 -1.79 8.02
CA GLY A 187 -17.81 -1.99 7.03
C GLY A 187 -17.85 -3.36 6.37
N LEU A 188 -17.02 -3.54 5.35
CA LEU A 188 -16.73 -4.85 4.78
C LEU A 188 -16.18 -5.78 5.85
N VAL A 189 -16.62 -7.04 5.85
CA VAL A 189 -16.20 -8.06 6.82
C VAL A 189 -15.06 -8.88 6.24
N TYR A 190 -13.96 -8.97 6.97
CA TYR A 190 -12.78 -9.76 6.64
C TYR A 190 -12.50 -10.77 7.73
N ILE A 191 -11.94 -11.92 7.33
CA ILE A 191 -11.27 -12.84 8.25
C ILE A 191 -9.77 -12.68 8.04
N ASN A 192 -9.06 -12.31 9.08
CA ASN A 192 -7.64 -12.04 9.07
C ASN A 192 -6.87 -13.25 9.60
N CYS A 193 -5.76 -13.59 8.94
CA CYS A 193 -4.83 -14.64 9.38
C CYS A 193 -3.39 -14.22 9.09
N GLU A 194 -2.50 -14.36 10.07
CA GLU A 194 -1.08 -14.07 9.89
C GLU A 194 -0.50 -14.91 8.75
N PRO A 195 0.29 -14.34 7.82
CA PRO A 195 0.82 -15.07 6.67
C PRO A 195 1.65 -16.31 7.04
N ALA A 196 2.31 -16.30 8.20
CA ALA A 196 3.14 -17.41 8.68
C ALA A 196 2.32 -18.59 9.25
N THR A 197 1.00 -18.45 9.42
CA THR A 197 0.15 -19.52 9.94
C THR A 197 0.15 -20.71 8.99
N SER A 198 0.17 -21.94 9.51
CA SER A 198 0.13 -23.15 8.66
C SER A 198 -1.13 -23.17 7.80
N SER A 199 -0.97 -23.51 6.52
CA SER A 199 -2.05 -23.55 5.52
C SER A 199 -3.30 -24.28 6.01
N TRP A 200 -4.48 -23.74 5.70
CA TRP A 200 -5.77 -24.34 6.06
C TRP A 200 -6.85 -23.97 5.04
N SER A 201 -7.90 -24.78 4.97
CA SER A 201 -9.13 -24.44 4.25
C SER A 201 -10.32 -24.82 5.10
N SER A 202 -11.26 -23.90 5.27
CA SER A 202 -12.41 -24.12 6.13
C SER A 202 -13.58 -23.24 5.77
N ASN A 203 -14.76 -23.74 6.10
CA ASN A 203 -16.00 -22.98 6.07
C ASN A 203 -16.13 -22.14 7.34
N ILE A 204 -16.43 -20.85 7.18
CA ILE A 204 -16.73 -19.91 8.25
C ILE A 204 -18.13 -19.35 7.98
N THR A 205 -19.01 -19.38 8.98
CA THR A 205 -20.38 -18.89 8.84
C THR A 205 -20.51 -17.53 9.50
N ILE A 206 -21.07 -16.56 8.78
CA ILE A 206 -21.31 -15.21 9.26
C ILE A 206 -22.81 -14.94 9.18
N ASP A 207 -23.42 -14.60 10.31
CA ASP A 207 -24.85 -14.33 10.47
C ASP A 207 -25.07 -12.86 10.86
N GLY A 208 -26.15 -12.25 10.38
CA GLY A 208 -26.56 -10.89 10.71
C GLY A 208 -25.95 -9.78 9.83
N ALA A 209 -24.99 -10.11 8.95
CA ALA A 209 -24.43 -9.18 7.96
C ALA A 209 -25.38 -9.00 6.76
N ILE A 210 -25.08 -8.07 5.85
CA ILE A 210 -25.76 -7.95 4.55
C ILE A 210 -24.81 -8.38 3.41
N ALA A 211 -25.37 -8.75 2.26
CA ALA A 211 -24.56 -9.02 1.08
C ALA A 211 -23.90 -7.73 0.56
N SER A 212 -22.63 -7.83 0.18
CA SER A 212 -21.88 -6.79 -0.51
C SER A 212 -21.38 -7.33 -1.86
N PRO A 213 -21.25 -6.51 -2.92
CA PRO A 213 -20.79 -6.97 -4.22
C PRO A 213 -19.36 -7.49 -4.12
N LEU A 214 -19.12 -8.67 -4.68
CA LEU A 214 -17.80 -9.28 -4.79
C LEU A 214 -17.67 -9.89 -6.18
N TYR A 215 -16.90 -9.21 -7.02
CA TYR A 215 -16.44 -9.79 -8.28
C TYR A 215 -15.17 -10.60 -8.03
N VAL A 216 -15.15 -11.86 -8.44
CA VAL A 216 -13.96 -12.71 -8.41
C VAL A 216 -13.61 -13.10 -9.84
N LYS A 217 -12.43 -12.68 -10.30
CA LYS A 217 -11.94 -12.94 -11.66
C LYS A 217 -12.00 -14.45 -11.97
N GLY A 218 -12.58 -14.79 -13.13
CA GLY A 218 -12.74 -16.17 -13.57
C GLY A 218 -13.85 -16.98 -12.86
N GLN A 219 -14.53 -16.41 -11.86
CA GLN A 219 -15.62 -17.08 -11.14
C GLN A 219 -16.96 -16.32 -11.25
N THR A 220 -16.93 -14.98 -11.17
CA THR A 220 -18.12 -14.14 -11.29
C THR A 220 -18.35 -13.79 -12.77
N SER A 221 -19.51 -14.15 -13.32
CA SER A 221 -19.89 -13.73 -14.68
C SER A 221 -20.31 -12.25 -14.70
N ASN A 222 -20.35 -11.65 -15.90
CA ASN A 222 -20.81 -10.26 -16.05
C ASN A 222 -22.28 -10.10 -15.65
N GLU A 223 -23.13 -11.08 -15.97
CA GLU A 223 -24.55 -11.09 -15.58
C GLU A 223 -24.70 -11.20 -14.06
N GLU A 224 -23.89 -12.05 -13.43
CA GLU A 224 -23.85 -12.18 -11.97
C GLU A 224 -23.40 -10.87 -11.31
N TRP A 225 -22.37 -10.23 -11.84
CA TRP A 225 -21.89 -8.93 -11.37
C TRP A 225 -22.99 -7.87 -11.45
N GLN A 226 -23.64 -7.73 -12.61
CA GLN A 226 -24.74 -6.78 -12.79
C GLN A 226 -25.90 -7.06 -11.83
N ARG A 227 -26.24 -8.34 -11.60
CA ARG A 227 -27.27 -8.73 -10.64
C ARG A 227 -26.89 -8.35 -9.21
N GLN A 228 -25.64 -8.56 -8.80
CA GLN A 228 -25.15 -8.13 -7.49
C GLN A 228 -25.26 -6.61 -7.33
N LEU A 229 -24.86 -5.83 -8.33
CA LEU A 229 -24.92 -4.38 -8.31
C LEU A 229 -26.35 -3.84 -8.23
N GLN A 230 -27.28 -4.39 -9.01
CA GLN A 230 -28.71 -4.00 -8.99
C GLN A 230 -29.36 -4.28 -7.63
N GLN A 231 -28.96 -5.36 -6.97
CA GLN A 231 -29.47 -5.76 -5.68
C GLN A 231 -28.70 -5.14 -4.51
N ASN A 232 -27.61 -4.41 -4.78
CA ASN A 232 -26.69 -3.98 -3.75
C ASN A 232 -27.31 -2.96 -2.79
N LYS A 233 -27.15 -3.23 -1.49
CA LYS A 233 -27.50 -2.33 -0.40
C LYS A 233 -26.32 -1.94 0.49
N ALA A 234 -25.15 -2.55 0.30
CA ALA A 234 -23.94 -2.19 1.01
C ALA A 234 -23.26 -0.96 0.39
N PRO A 235 -22.65 -0.08 1.19
CA PRO A 235 -21.96 1.11 0.67
C PRO A 235 -20.59 0.81 0.04
N TRP A 236 -20.05 -0.40 0.25
CA TRP A 236 -18.76 -0.85 -0.27
C TRP A 236 -18.85 -2.27 -0.81
N GLY A 237 -17.93 -2.62 -1.70
CA GLY A 237 -17.71 -3.95 -2.24
C GLY A 237 -16.31 -4.10 -2.81
N GLU A 238 -16.04 -5.24 -3.44
CA GLU A 238 -14.69 -5.58 -3.89
C GLU A 238 -14.65 -6.18 -5.30
N LEU A 239 -13.58 -5.84 -6.02
CA LEU A 239 -13.17 -6.49 -7.25
C LEU A 239 -11.86 -7.23 -6.99
N MET A 240 -11.92 -8.56 -7.03
CA MET A 240 -10.83 -9.47 -6.69
C MET A 240 -10.24 -10.08 -7.96
N ALA A 241 -9.00 -9.70 -8.24
CA ALA A 241 -8.13 -10.34 -9.20
C ALA A 241 -7.18 -11.31 -8.47
N ASP A 242 -6.30 -12.00 -9.20
CA ASP A 242 -5.42 -13.02 -8.59
C ASP A 242 -4.31 -12.39 -7.73
N LYS A 243 -3.82 -11.21 -8.13
CA LYS A 243 -2.66 -10.53 -7.55
C LYS A 243 -3.02 -9.24 -6.82
N ILE A 244 -4.26 -8.76 -6.95
CA ILE A 244 -4.73 -7.55 -6.29
C ILE A 244 -6.24 -7.56 -6.07
N ILE A 245 -6.67 -6.96 -4.96
CA ILE A 245 -8.08 -6.74 -4.62
C ILE A 245 -8.32 -5.25 -4.43
N LEU A 246 -9.32 -4.72 -5.14
CA LEU A 246 -9.75 -3.33 -5.05
C LEU A 246 -10.99 -3.24 -4.15
N SER A 247 -10.90 -2.55 -3.02
CA SER A 247 -12.07 -2.21 -2.21
C SER A 247 -12.58 -0.82 -2.59
N LEU A 248 -13.81 -0.75 -3.09
CA LEU A 248 -14.37 0.45 -3.72
C LEU A 248 -15.75 0.78 -3.15
N PRO A 249 -16.12 2.07 -3.08
CA PRO A 249 -17.47 2.46 -2.72
C PRO A 249 -18.46 2.05 -3.82
N ASP A 250 -19.71 1.79 -3.44
CA ASP A 250 -20.77 1.37 -4.35
C ASP A 250 -20.95 2.34 -5.53
N SER A 251 -20.85 3.65 -5.30
CA SER A 251 -20.93 4.66 -6.37
C SER A 251 -19.93 4.42 -7.50
N VAL A 252 -18.76 3.87 -7.20
CA VAL A 252 -17.72 3.53 -8.17
C VAL A 252 -17.94 2.14 -8.74
N LEU A 253 -18.34 1.16 -7.93
CA LEU A 253 -18.65 -0.19 -8.43
C LEU A 253 -19.75 -0.18 -9.50
N GLN A 254 -20.73 0.70 -9.36
CA GLN A 254 -21.84 0.86 -10.32
C GLN A 254 -21.38 1.37 -11.69
N THR A 255 -20.18 1.95 -11.82
CA THR A 255 -19.64 2.44 -13.10
C THR A 255 -18.86 1.35 -13.86
N ILE A 256 -18.55 0.22 -13.23
CA ILE A 256 -17.74 -0.86 -13.79
C ILE A 256 -18.57 -1.69 -14.78
N LYS A 257 -18.36 -1.44 -16.08
CA LYS A 257 -19.05 -2.17 -17.17
C LYS A 257 -18.39 -3.52 -17.49
N HIS A 258 -17.05 -3.56 -17.46
CA HIS A 258 -16.24 -4.73 -17.85
C HIS A 258 -15.29 -5.11 -16.69
N PRO A 259 -15.82 -5.73 -15.62
CA PRO A 259 -15.03 -6.04 -14.42
C PRO A 259 -13.88 -7.03 -14.71
N ASP A 260 -14.03 -7.88 -15.71
CA ASP A 260 -13.01 -8.81 -16.19
C ASP A 260 -11.80 -8.06 -16.77
N SER A 261 -12.04 -7.02 -17.56
CA SER A 261 -11.01 -6.20 -18.17
C SER A 261 -10.27 -5.35 -17.13
N VAL A 262 -11.00 -4.81 -16.14
CA VAL A 262 -10.41 -4.10 -15.00
C VAL A 262 -9.53 -5.04 -14.18
N ALA A 263 -10.06 -6.21 -13.78
CA ALA A 263 -9.31 -7.20 -13.02
C ALA A 263 -8.06 -7.70 -13.75
N ALA A 264 -8.17 -7.95 -15.06
CA ALA A 264 -7.06 -8.41 -15.88
C ALA A 264 -5.94 -7.38 -15.99
N LEU A 265 -6.27 -6.10 -16.18
CA LEU A 265 -5.26 -5.04 -16.26
C LEU A 265 -4.54 -4.86 -14.92
N TRP A 266 -5.27 -4.84 -13.80
CA TRP A 266 -4.66 -4.72 -12.48
C TRP A 266 -3.77 -5.92 -12.12
N ASP A 267 -4.16 -7.14 -12.50
CA ASP A 267 -3.28 -8.31 -12.40
C ASP A 267 -2.03 -8.14 -13.25
N LEU A 268 -2.16 -7.64 -14.48
CA LEU A 268 -1.02 -7.43 -15.36
C LEU A 268 -0.06 -6.38 -14.80
N ILE A 269 -0.58 -5.30 -14.19
CA ILE A 269 0.22 -4.26 -13.55
C ILE A 269 1.06 -4.86 -12.42
N VAL A 270 0.43 -5.55 -11.46
CA VAL A 270 1.15 -6.17 -10.35
C VAL A 270 2.11 -7.26 -10.84
N SER A 271 1.73 -8.03 -11.87
CA SER A 271 2.63 -9.02 -12.50
C SER A 271 3.88 -8.37 -13.08
N GLY A 272 3.75 -7.23 -13.77
CA GLY A 272 4.88 -6.52 -14.36
C GLY A 272 5.85 -6.01 -13.30
N GLU A 273 5.34 -5.46 -12.19
CA GLU A 273 6.20 -4.99 -11.12
C GLU A 273 6.87 -6.13 -10.35
N MET A 274 6.15 -7.23 -10.11
CA MET A 274 6.72 -8.46 -9.55
C MET A 274 7.77 -9.08 -10.50
N GLU A 275 7.56 -9.00 -11.82
CA GLU A 275 8.52 -9.42 -12.83
C GLU A 275 9.81 -8.60 -12.69
N LEU A 276 9.73 -7.27 -12.64
CA LEU A 276 10.93 -6.45 -12.43
C LEU A 276 11.58 -6.78 -11.08
N ALA A 277 10.81 -6.92 -10.00
CA ALA A 277 11.28 -7.25 -8.66
C ALA A 277 11.88 -8.66 -8.54
N GLN A 278 11.69 -9.50 -9.57
CA GLN A 278 12.10 -10.89 -9.64
C GLN A 278 11.39 -11.78 -8.62
N LEU A 279 10.14 -11.46 -8.31
CA LEU A 279 9.30 -12.26 -7.41
C LEU A 279 8.58 -13.37 -8.17
N PRO A 280 8.18 -14.47 -7.49
CA PRO A 280 7.35 -15.50 -8.10
C PRO A 280 6.03 -14.91 -8.60
N ASP A 281 5.60 -15.26 -9.83
CA ASP A 281 4.37 -14.72 -10.41
C ASP A 281 3.15 -14.90 -9.51
N LYS A 282 3.04 -16.04 -8.82
CA LYS A 282 1.99 -16.25 -7.82
C LYS A 282 2.46 -15.70 -6.47
N PRO A 283 1.87 -14.59 -5.96
CA PRO A 283 2.25 -14.07 -4.65
C PRO A 283 1.67 -14.95 -3.54
N TYR A 284 2.28 -14.91 -2.35
CA TYR A 284 1.75 -15.59 -1.15
C TYR A 284 0.39 -15.01 -0.71
N ARG A 285 0.10 -13.76 -1.07
CA ARG A 285 -1.21 -13.10 -0.95
C ARG A 285 -1.36 -12.03 -2.04
N PRO A 286 -2.58 -11.71 -2.49
CA PRO A 286 -2.79 -10.58 -3.37
C PRO A 286 -2.47 -9.27 -2.64
N GLN A 287 -2.00 -8.25 -3.37
CA GLN A 287 -1.99 -6.85 -2.95
C GLN A 287 -3.42 -6.36 -2.66
N ARG A 288 -3.56 -5.24 -1.96
CA ARG A 288 -4.86 -4.60 -1.75
C ARG A 288 -4.77 -3.11 -2.02
N MET A 289 -5.80 -2.57 -2.66
CA MET A 289 -5.99 -1.14 -2.84
C MET A 289 -7.27 -0.72 -2.15
N VAL A 290 -7.20 0.37 -1.39
CA VAL A 290 -8.37 0.98 -0.75
C VAL A 290 -8.40 2.47 -1.10
N ILE A 291 -9.56 2.93 -1.52
CA ILE A 291 -9.85 4.36 -1.67
C ILE A 291 -10.24 4.92 -0.30
N ASP A 292 -9.76 6.11 0.06
CA ASP A 292 -10.12 6.79 1.30
C ASP A 292 -10.33 8.30 1.08
N GLU A 293 -11.22 8.88 1.87
CA GLU A 293 -11.53 10.31 1.89
C GLU A 293 -10.41 11.15 2.54
N HIS A 294 -9.62 10.54 3.43
CA HIS A 294 -8.54 11.23 4.13
C HIS A 294 -7.43 10.25 4.48
N LEU A 295 -6.22 10.49 3.99
CA LEU A 295 -5.03 9.69 4.28
C LEU A 295 -4.14 10.34 5.32
N PHE A 296 -3.38 9.54 6.06
CA PHE A 296 -2.38 10.09 6.98
C PHE A 296 -1.15 10.65 6.24
N ALA A 297 -0.90 10.25 5.00
CA ALA A 297 0.24 10.71 4.21
C ALA A 297 -0.11 10.82 2.72
N GLY A 298 0.31 11.93 2.10
CA GLY A 298 0.32 12.11 0.65
C GLY A 298 -1.05 12.05 -0.04
N TYR A 299 -1.01 11.91 -1.36
CA TYR A 299 -2.18 11.60 -2.21
C TYR A 299 -2.44 10.09 -2.34
N ALA A 300 -1.42 9.29 -2.07
CA ALA A 300 -1.49 7.86 -1.90
C ALA A 300 -0.30 7.43 -1.02
N HIS A 301 -0.35 6.21 -0.49
CA HIS A 301 0.82 5.60 0.13
C HIS A 301 0.78 4.08 0.03
N SER A 302 1.97 3.49 -0.04
CA SER A 302 2.22 2.05 -0.01
C SER A 302 1.81 1.36 1.30
N GLY A 303 1.76 0.03 1.27
CA GLY A 303 1.30 -0.78 2.41
C GLY A 303 0.44 -1.96 1.99
N TYR A 304 -0.15 -2.60 3.00
CA TYR A 304 -1.18 -3.61 2.81
C TYR A 304 -2.44 -3.23 3.60
N PRO A 305 -3.44 -2.57 2.97
CA PRO A 305 -3.50 -2.13 1.58
C PRO A 305 -2.59 -0.94 1.28
N PHE A 306 -2.29 -0.69 0.01
CA PHE A 306 -1.89 0.65 -0.40
C PHE A 306 -3.15 1.51 -0.52
N MET A 307 -3.05 2.75 -0.06
CA MET A 307 -4.19 3.63 0.13
C MET A 307 -4.13 4.75 -0.91
N VAL A 308 -5.29 5.09 -1.46
CA VAL A 308 -5.42 6.13 -2.49
C VAL A 308 -6.43 7.16 -2.02
N HIS A 309 -6.00 8.42 -1.99
CA HIS A 309 -6.89 9.52 -1.65
C HIS A 309 -7.88 9.74 -2.79
N HIS A 310 -9.15 9.79 -2.42
CA HIS A 310 -10.21 10.25 -3.29
C HIS A 310 -11.24 10.98 -2.44
N SER A 311 -11.37 12.27 -2.70
CA SER A 311 -12.43 13.08 -2.13
C SER A 311 -13.36 13.54 -3.26
N PRO A 312 -14.63 13.09 -3.27
CA PRO A 312 -15.63 13.58 -4.21
C PRO A 312 -15.83 15.09 -4.12
N THR A 313 -15.64 15.68 -2.92
CA THR A 313 -15.78 17.12 -2.69
C THR A 313 -14.61 17.93 -3.26
N MET A 314 -13.48 17.26 -3.53
CA MET A 314 -12.33 17.83 -4.23
C MET A 314 -12.29 17.48 -5.72
N HIS A 315 -13.36 16.85 -6.26
CA HIS A 315 -13.50 16.49 -7.67
C HIS A 315 -12.32 15.65 -8.22
N MET A 316 -11.75 14.78 -7.38
CA MET A 316 -10.62 13.94 -7.78
C MET A 316 -11.04 12.88 -8.80
N LEU A 317 -10.17 12.58 -9.76
CA LEU A 317 -10.43 11.59 -10.82
C LEU A 317 -9.92 10.18 -10.50
N SER A 318 -9.32 9.96 -9.31
CA SER A 318 -8.66 8.70 -8.97
C SER A 318 -9.56 7.48 -9.18
N THR A 319 -10.82 7.53 -8.75
CA THR A 319 -11.76 6.41 -8.87
C THR A 319 -12.19 6.14 -10.30
N ASP A 320 -12.39 7.19 -11.11
CA ASP A 320 -12.69 7.07 -12.54
C ASP A 320 -11.57 6.37 -13.32
N ILE A 321 -10.32 6.59 -12.91
CA ILE A 321 -9.14 6.01 -13.55
C ILE A 321 -8.92 4.58 -13.08
N VAL A 322 -9.09 4.29 -11.78
CA VAL A 322 -8.93 2.95 -11.19
C VAL A 322 -9.79 1.90 -11.89
N VAL A 323 -11.00 2.27 -12.30
CA VAL A 323 -11.99 1.32 -12.85
C VAL A 323 -12.13 1.37 -14.36
N ASP A 324 -11.31 2.15 -15.05
CA ASP A 324 -11.36 2.31 -16.51
C ASP A 324 -9.99 2.03 -17.13
N PRO A 325 -9.77 0.82 -17.71
CA PRO A 325 -8.52 0.47 -18.37
C PRO A 325 -8.11 1.45 -19.46
N GLY A 326 -9.08 2.03 -20.18
CA GLY A 326 -8.83 3.00 -21.24
C GLY A 326 -8.31 4.34 -20.73
N LYS A 327 -8.65 4.72 -19.48
CA LYS A 327 -8.09 5.90 -18.82
C LYS A 327 -6.76 5.59 -18.12
N LEU A 328 -6.67 4.44 -17.45
CA LEU A 328 -5.47 4.03 -16.71
C LEU A 328 -4.23 3.93 -17.60
N LEU A 329 -4.41 3.49 -18.85
CA LEU A 329 -3.32 3.33 -19.82
C LEU A 329 -2.97 4.62 -20.58
N VAL A 330 -3.61 5.76 -20.29
CA VAL A 330 -3.29 7.04 -20.93
C VAL A 330 -2.28 7.80 -20.05
N PRO A 331 -1.05 8.06 -20.53
CA PRO A 331 -0.06 8.84 -19.79
C PRO A 331 -0.64 10.20 -19.35
N SER A 332 -0.36 10.58 -18.10
CA SER A 332 -1.01 11.72 -17.44
C SER A 332 -0.04 12.72 -16.83
N GLU A 333 1.19 12.77 -17.34
CA GLU A 333 2.25 13.70 -16.92
C GLU A 333 2.51 13.69 -15.40
N GLY A 334 2.42 12.52 -14.78
CA GLY A 334 2.63 12.33 -13.34
C GLY A 334 1.33 12.24 -12.54
N GLY A 335 0.18 12.16 -13.20
CA GLY A 335 -1.11 11.91 -12.58
C GLY A 335 -1.30 10.47 -12.11
N ALA A 336 -2.56 10.03 -12.08
CA ALA A 336 -2.97 8.85 -11.32
C ALA A 336 -2.26 7.54 -11.72
N ASN A 337 -2.01 7.31 -13.01
CA ASN A 337 -1.34 6.07 -13.44
C ASN A 337 0.11 5.98 -12.95
N TRP A 338 0.88 7.07 -13.01
CA TRP A 338 2.19 7.14 -12.38
C TRP A 338 2.06 6.89 -10.88
N GLY A 339 1.11 7.55 -10.21
CA GLY A 339 0.85 7.36 -8.78
C GLY A 339 0.59 5.90 -8.41
N PHE A 340 -0.24 5.17 -9.16
CA PHE A 340 -0.52 3.77 -8.86
C PHE A 340 0.70 2.86 -9.03
N PHE A 341 1.47 3.03 -10.10
CA PHE A 341 2.70 2.25 -10.31
C PHE A 341 3.77 2.62 -9.27
N HIS A 342 3.79 3.88 -8.83
CA HIS A 342 4.69 4.36 -7.79
C HIS A 342 4.40 3.69 -6.44
N GLU A 343 3.14 3.62 -6.02
CA GLU A 343 2.78 2.99 -4.74
C GLU A 343 2.95 1.47 -4.73
N ILE A 344 2.62 0.79 -5.83
CA ILE A 344 2.91 -0.64 -5.96
C ILE A 344 4.44 -0.83 -6.02
N GLY A 345 5.16 0.10 -6.65
CA GLY A 345 6.62 0.09 -6.73
C GLY A 345 7.29 0.20 -5.37
N HIS A 346 6.73 1.00 -4.46
CA HIS A 346 7.14 1.02 -3.06
C HIS A 346 6.96 -0.37 -2.40
N ASN A 347 5.83 -1.05 -2.64
CA ASN A 347 5.63 -2.41 -2.16
C ASN A 347 6.67 -3.40 -2.72
N MET A 348 7.33 -3.09 -3.85
CA MET A 348 8.39 -3.90 -4.45
C MET A 348 9.81 -3.57 -3.96
N GLN A 349 9.98 -2.49 -3.20
CA GLN A 349 11.28 -2.08 -2.69
C GLN A 349 11.86 -3.08 -1.68
N ASN A 350 13.18 -3.25 -1.72
CA ASN A 350 13.88 -4.15 -0.80
C ASN A 350 15.07 -3.46 -0.14
N TYR A 351 15.12 -3.54 1.19
CA TYR A 351 16.13 -2.86 2.01
C TYR A 351 17.57 -3.31 1.80
N ASP A 352 17.83 -4.39 1.06
CA ASP A 352 19.19 -4.79 0.68
C ASP A 352 19.81 -3.85 -0.37
N TRP A 353 19.01 -3.05 -1.08
CA TRP A 353 19.50 -2.14 -2.12
C TRP A 353 18.90 -0.73 -2.08
N VAL A 354 17.83 -0.48 -1.29
CA VAL A 354 17.38 0.89 -0.99
C VAL A 354 18.33 1.55 0.02
N PHE A 355 18.97 2.64 -0.39
CA PHE A 355 19.88 3.46 0.42
C PHE A 355 19.38 4.91 0.56
N ASP A 356 20.04 5.72 1.39
CA ASP A 356 19.65 7.08 1.73
C ASP A 356 19.43 7.94 0.47
N GLY A 357 18.29 8.62 0.42
CA GLY A 357 17.80 9.36 -0.74
C GLY A 357 17.14 8.55 -1.85
N THR A 358 17.05 7.22 -1.76
CA THR A 358 16.50 6.39 -2.86
C THR A 358 15.13 5.78 -2.59
N THR A 359 14.49 6.09 -1.45
CA THR A 359 13.12 5.62 -1.18
C THR A 359 12.15 6.09 -2.26
N GLU A 360 12.12 7.39 -2.57
CA GLU A 360 11.28 7.98 -3.63
C GLU A 360 11.89 7.88 -5.04
N VAL A 361 13.08 7.28 -5.16
CA VAL A 361 13.76 7.08 -6.43
C VAL A 361 13.49 5.69 -6.96
N SER A 362 13.69 4.69 -6.12
CA SER A 362 13.75 3.30 -6.56
C SER A 362 12.39 2.63 -6.66
N CYS A 363 11.35 3.16 -6.01
CA CYS A 363 9.96 2.83 -6.34
C CYS A 363 9.64 3.19 -7.80
N ASN A 364 10.22 4.28 -8.32
CA ASN A 364 10.00 4.72 -9.70
C ASN A 364 10.73 3.87 -10.75
N PHE A 365 11.57 2.90 -10.36
CA PHE A 365 12.05 1.89 -11.31
C PHE A 365 10.88 1.08 -11.87
N PHE A 366 9.92 0.77 -11.00
CA PHE A 366 8.70 0.04 -11.34
C PHE A 366 7.77 0.90 -12.18
N SER A 367 7.58 2.18 -11.83
CA SER A 367 6.84 3.14 -12.67
C SER A 367 7.40 3.21 -14.09
N LEU A 368 8.71 3.43 -14.24
CA LEU A 368 9.37 3.48 -15.55
C LEU A 368 9.20 2.17 -16.33
N TYR A 369 9.34 1.02 -15.65
CA TYR A 369 9.15 -0.29 -16.25
C TYR A 369 7.73 -0.52 -16.74
N MET A 370 6.72 -0.10 -15.97
CA MET A 370 5.33 -0.27 -16.35
C MET A 370 4.94 0.59 -17.55
N PHE A 371 5.46 1.83 -17.66
CA PHE A 371 5.28 2.63 -18.89
C PHE A 371 5.98 1.99 -20.09
N ASP A 372 7.22 1.53 -19.96
CA ASP A 372 7.91 0.84 -21.06
C ASP A 372 7.13 -0.41 -21.54
N ARG A 373 6.52 -1.16 -20.61
CA ARG A 373 5.86 -2.43 -20.90
C ARG A 373 4.40 -2.30 -21.34
N LEU A 374 3.64 -1.38 -20.75
CA LEU A 374 2.20 -1.24 -21.01
C LEU A 374 1.89 -0.19 -22.07
N THR A 375 2.66 0.89 -22.13
CA THR A 375 2.41 2.01 -23.07
C THR A 375 3.44 2.08 -24.19
N GLY A 376 4.45 1.21 -24.18
CA GLY A 376 5.48 1.14 -25.23
C GLY A 376 6.51 2.27 -25.18
N GLY A 377 6.55 3.01 -24.07
CA GLY A 377 7.44 4.16 -23.91
C GLY A 377 6.99 5.09 -22.77
N ARG A 378 7.82 6.09 -22.48
CA ARG A 378 7.69 7.01 -21.33
C ARG A 378 7.14 8.38 -21.70
N ASP A 379 6.74 8.56 -22.96
CA ASP A 379 6.21 9.83 -23.44
C ASP A 379 4.93 10.17 -22.69
N GLY A 380 4.96 11.33 -22.03
CA GLY A 380 3.89 11.83 -21.18
C GLY A 380 3.68 11.06 -19.87
N ALA A 381 4.60 10.18 -19.47
CA ALA A 381 4.48 9.43 -18.22
C ALA A 381 4.56 10.34 -16.99
N HIS A 382 5.55 11.23 -16.94
CA HIS A 382 5.75 12.23 -15.89
C HIS A 382 6.47 13.47 -16.43
N SER A 383 6.04 14.68 -16.03
CA SER A 383 6.69 15.93 -16.46
C SER A 383 8.19 15.94 -16.12
N ASP A 384 8.51 15.48 -14.92
CA ASP A 384 9.87 15.53 -14.34
C ASP A 384 10.83 14.47 -14.92
N ILE A 385 10.33 13.53 -15.74
CA ILE A 385 11.20 12.61 -16.50
C ILE A 385 11.34 13.00 -17.98
N ARG A 386 10.71 14.09 -18.43
CA ARG A 386 10.87 14.56 -19.80
C ARG A 386 12.34 14.93 -20.04
N ASN A 387 12.86 14.57 -21.22
CA ASN A 387 14.27 14.79 -21.56
C ASN A 387 14.71 16.26 -21.40
N THR A 388 13.82 17.21 -21.70
CA THR A 388 14.08 18.65 -21.51
C THR A 388 14.26 19.01 -20.04
N HIS A 389 13.40 18.51 -19.17
CA HIS A 389 13.47 18.73 -17.72
C HIS A 389 14.72 18.05 -17.13
N THR A 390 14.93 16.77 -17.41
CA THR A 390 16.07 16.02 -16.86
C THR A 390 17.42 16.59 -17.32
N THR A 391 17.50 17.09 -18.57
CA THR A 391 18.70 17.76 -19.07
C THR A 391 18.96 19.08 -18.35
N ALA A 392 17.94 19.91 -18.15
CA ALA A 392 18.07 21.16 -17.40
C ALA A 392 18.52 20.90 -15.95
N LEU A 393 17.87 19.94 -15.29
CA LEU A 393 18.17 19.55 -13.91
C LEU A 393 19.61 19.04 -13.76
N MET A 394 20.09 18.22 -14.69
CA MET A 394 21.50 17.80 -14.71
C MET A 394 22.47 18.98 -14.89
N LYS A 395 22.20 19.88 -15.84
CA LYS A 395 23.07 21.04 -16.09
C LYS A 395 23.21 21.91 -14.85
N GLU A 396 22.09 22.21 -14.19
CA GLU A 396 22.06 22.97 -12.95
C GLU A 396 22.84 22.26 -11.84
N TYR A 397 22.55 20.98 -11.62
CA TYR A 397 23.20 20.18 -10.57
C TYR A 397 24.72 20.13 -10.73
N PHE A 398 25.22 19.88 -11.95
CA PHE A 398 26.67 19.82 -12.19
C PHE A 398 27.34 21.20 -12.18
N ALA A 399 26.64 22.27 -12.60
CA ALA A 399 27.16 23.63 -12.51
C ALA A 399 27.34 24.09 -11.05
N ASN A 400 26.45 23.66 -10.16
CA ASN A 400 26.51 23.97 -8.72
C ASN A 400 27.51 23.09 -7.94
N GLY A 401 28.11 22.09 -8.60
CA GLY A 401 29.03 21.12 -7.99
C GLY A 401 28.28 19.92 -7.41
N ALA A 402 28.46 18.76 -8.05
CA ALA A 402 27.79 17.53 -7.64
C ALA A 402 28.06 17.20 -6.16
N ASN A 403 26.98 17.04 -5.40
CA ASN A 403 27.00 16.77 -3.97
C ASN A 403 25.90 15.77 -3.60
N TYR A 404 26.24 14.79 -2.76
CA TYR A 404 25.31 13.75 -2.34
C TYR A 404 24.13 14.26 -1.49
N GLU A 405 24.36 15.24 -0.61
CA GLU A 405 23.32 15.79 0.24
C GLU A 405 22.27 16.56 -0.58
N THR A 406 22.67 17.23 -1.66
CA THR A 406 21.71 17.79 -2.61
C THR A 406 21.00 16.69 -3.40
N TRP A 407 21.76 15.71 -3.91
CA TRP A 407 21.21 14.61 -4.73
C TRP A 407 20.15 13.80 -4.00
N LYS A 408 20.40 13.45 -2.74
CA LYS A 408 19.55 12.55 -1.96
C LYS A 408 18.22 13.18 -1.53
N ASN A 409 18.10 14.50 -1.62
CA ASN A 409 16.87 15.24 -1.30
C ASN A 409 16.01 15.52 -2.54
N GLU A 410 16.44 15.13 -3.74
CA GLU A 410 15.77 15.43 -5.01
C GLU A 410 15.48 14.12 -5.78
N PRO A 411 14.29 13.50 -5.59
CA PRO A 411 14.01 12.17 -6.13
C PRO A 411 14.14 12.04 -7.65
N PHE A 412 13.66 13.03 -8.41
CA PHE A 412 13.76 12.99 -9.87
C PHE A 412 15.19 13.20 -10.36
N LEU A 413 16.02 14.00 -9.66
CA LEU A 413 17.45 14.08 -9.93
C LEU A 413 18.11 12.72 -9.69
N GLY A 414 17.76 12.06 -8.58
CA GLY A 414 18.27 10.72 -8.26
C GLY A 414 17.87 9.67 -9.28
N LEU A 415 16.64 9.73 -9.78
CA LEU A 415 16.13 8.81 -10.80
C LEU A 415 16.91 8.89 -12.11
N ILE A 416 17.45 10.05 -12.48
CA ILE A 416 18.24 10.21 -13.71
C ILE A 416 19.46 9.28 -13.71
N LEU A 417 20.16 9.13 -12.59
CA LEU A 417 21.34 8.24 -12.48
C LEU A 417 20.95 6.80 -12.85
N PHE A 418 19.90 6.27 -12.23
CA PHE A 418 19.46 4.90 -12.48
C PHE A 418 18.83 4.72 -13.87
N ARG A 419 18.14 5.76 -14.36
CA ARG A 419 17.63 5.78 -15.73
C ARG A 419 18.75 5.69 -16.76
N GLN A 420 19.86 6.39 -16.57
CA GLN A 420 21.03 6.29 -17.46
C GLN A 420 21.64 4.88 -17.45
N LEU A 421 21.69 4.21 -16.29
CA LEU A 421 22.09 2.80 -16.22
C LEU A 421 21.11 1.91 -16.98
N GLN A 422 19.80 2.15 -16.83
CA GLN A 422 18.77 1.38 -17.51
C GLN A 422 18.82 1.58 -19.03
N GLU A 423 19.00 2.81 -19.52
CA GLU A 423 19.08 3.12 -20.95
C GLU A 423 20.34 2.50 -21.59
N ALA A 424 21.43 2.40 -20.84
CA ALA A 424 22.69 1.84 -21.33
C ALA A 424 22.76 0.31 -21.28
N PHE A 425 22.16 -0.31 -20.27
CA PHE A 425 22.35 -1.74 -19.97
C PHE A 425 21.06 -2.57 -19.94
N GLY A 426 19.90 -1.92 -20.11
CA GLY A 426 18.59 -2.56 -20.18
C GLY A 426 18.06 -3.09 -18.85
N TRP A 427 16.76 -3.41 -18.83
CA TRP A 427 16.07 -3.93 -17.65
C TRP A 427 16.56 -5.30 -17.19
N GLU A 428 17.12 -6.13 -18.08
CA GLU A 428 17.68 -7.43 -17.69
C GLU A 428 18.89 -7.30 -16.76
N SER A 429 19.64 -6.20 -16.82
CA SER A 429 20.72 -5.91 -15.87
C SER A 429 20.16 -5.64 -14.45
N PHE A 430 19.07 -4.87 -14.35
CA PHE A 430 18.35 -4.63 -13.09
C PHE A 430 17.74 -5.93 -12.54
N LYS A 431 17.06 -6.71 -13.37
CA LYS A 431 16.52 -8.02 -12.99
C LYS A 431 17.64 -8.96 -12.49
N THR A 432 18.79 -8.97 -13.15
CA THR A 432 19.96 -9.76 -12.68
C THR A 432 20.47 -9.27 -11.33
N PHE A 433 20.54 -7.96 -11.12
CA PHE A 433 20.94 -7.36 -9.84
C PHE A 433 19.96 -7.72 -8.72
N PHE A 434 18.65 -7.66 -8.96
CA PHE A 434 17.64 -8.04 -7.96
C PHE A 434 17.66 -9.53 -7.66
N ARG A 435 17.85 -10.42 -8.65
CA ARG A 435 18.05 -11.87 -8.40
C ARG A 435 19.23 -12.11 -7.47
N LYS A 436 20.38 -11.47 -7.69
CA LYS A 436 21.54 -11.56 -6.80
C LYS A 436 21.25 -11.08 -5.39
N CYS A 437 20.49 -9.98 -5.24
CA CYS A 437 20.07 -9.51 -3.93
C CYS A 437 19.17 -10.53 -3.22
N GLN A 438 18.25 -11.17 -3.94
CA GLN A 438 17.40 -12.23 -3.38
C GLN A 438 18.20 -13.48 -2.98
N GLU A 439 19.21 -13.88 -3.75
CA GLU A 439 20.13 -14.96 -3.40
C GLU A 439 20.90 -14.62 -2.11
N ALA A 440 21.39 -13.39 -1.99
CA ALA A 440 22.02 -12.91 -0.76
C ALA A 440 21.05 -12.90 0.43
N ALA A 441 19.79 -12.52 0.20
CA ALA A 441 18.74 -12.54 1.22
C ALA A 441 18.50 -13.97 1.75
N LYS A 442 18.45 -14.97 0.86
CA LYS A 442 18.32 -16.39 1.23
C LYS A 442 19.52 -16.90 2.04
N ALA A 443 20.72 -16.37 1.81
CA ALA A 443 21.92 -16.69 2.59
C ALA A 443 21.97 -16.01 3.97
N ASP A 444 21.09 -15.03 4.24
CA ASP A 444 20.88 -14.42 5.55
C ASP A 444 19.36 -14.36 5.87
N PRO A 445 18.73 -15.51 6.12
CA PRO A 445 17.27 -15.62 6.21
C PRO A 445 16.66 -14.89 7.39
N LYS A 446 17.45 -14.64 8.45
CA LYS A 446 17.03 -13.92 9.66
C LYS A 446 17.35 -12.42 9.61
N PHE A 447 17.91 -11.93 8.50
CA PHE A 447 18.36 -10.55 8.34
C PHE A 447 19.26 -10.08 9.48
N GLU A 448 20.18 -10.96 9.93
CA GLU A 448 21.06 -10.69 11.07
C GLU A 448 22.18 -9.71 10.70
N ARG A 449 22.48 -9.59 9.39
CA ARG A 449 23.57 -8.76 8.85
C ARG A 449 23.02 -7.72 7.87
N PRO A 450 22.18 -6.77 8.34
CA PRO A 450 21.68 -5.71 7.47
C PRO A 450 22.83 -4.85 6.96
N LEU A 451 22.80 -4.52 5.68
CA LEU A 451 23.83 -3.65 5.08
C LEU A 451 23.74 -2.23 5.62
N SER A 452 24.90 -1.63 5.87
CA SER A 452 25.02 -0.19 6.05
C SER A 452 24.71 0.54 4.76
N ASP A 453 24.37 1.82 4.85
CA ASP A 453 24.06 2.63 3.68
C ASP A 453 25.20 2.66 2.65
N ALA A 454 26.44 2.84 3.13
CA ALA A 454 27.64 2.77 2.30
C ALA A 454 27.79 1.42 1.60
N ALA A 455 27.52 0.31 2.30
CA ALA A 455 27.59 -1.03 1.70
C ALA A 455 26.53 -1.26 0.62
N LYS A 456 25.36 -0.61 0.72
CA LYS A 456 24.33 -0.67 -0.34
C LYS A 456 24.74 0.10 -1.58
N ARG A 457 25.37 1.28 -1.42
CA ARG A 457 25.94 2.04 -2.56
C ARG A 457 27.08 1.28 -3.22
N ASP A 458 27.98 0.70 -2.42
CA ASP A 458 29.05 -0.17 -2.91
C ASP A 458 28.50 -1.41 -3.63
N ARG A 459 27.40 -1.99 -3.14
CA ARG A 459 26.71 -3.09 -3.82
C ARG A 459 26.20 -2.66 -5.20
N TRP A 460 25.56 -1.50 -5.31
CA TRP A 460 25.13 -0.96 -6.61
C TRP A 460 26.30 -0.82 -7.58
N VAL A 461 27.44 -0.29 -7.14
CA VAL A 461 28.62 -0.17 -8.02
C VAL A 461 29.22 -1.54 -8.31
N GLY A 462 29.56 -2.33 -7.30
CA GLY A 462 30.28 -3.60 -7.45
C GLY A 462 29.49 -4.65 -8.23
N ASP A 463 28.27 -4.96 -7.77
CA ASP A 463 27.49 -6.05 -8.36
C ASP A 463 26.98 -5.66 -9.76
N PHE A 464 26.55 -4.40 -9.95
CA PHE A 464 26.08 -3.95 -11.26
C PHE A 464 27.24 -3.77 -12.25
N SER A 465 28.43 -3.36 -11.80
CA SER A 465 29.65 -3.41 -12.63
C SER A 465 29.99 -4.82 -13.09
N ALA A 466 29.89 -5.80 -12.18
CA ALA A 466 30.11 -7.19 -12.52
C ALA A 466 29.05 -7.74 -13.49
N ILE A 467 27.79 -7.30 -13.38
CA ILE A 467 26.72 -7.70 -14.31
C ILE A 467 26.96 -7.11 -15.70
N THR A 468 27.31 -5.83 -15.77
CA THR A 468 27.45 -5.10 -17.04
C THR A 468 28.82 -5.24 -17.69
N GLN A 469 29.79 -5.83 -16.97
CA GLN A 469 31.20 -5.90 -17.37
C GLN A 469 31.76 -4.50 -17.67
N ARG A 470 31.39 -3.52 -16.85
CA ARG A 470 31.82 -2.12 -16.94
C ARG A 470 32.11 -1.56 -15.57
N ASN A 471 33.16 -0.77 -15.45
CA ASN A 471 33.49 -0.06 -14.23
C ASN A 471 32.61 1.20 -14.11
N LEU A 472 31.71 1.19 -13.12
CA LEU A 472 30.73 2.26 -12.86
C LEU A 472 31.20 3.21 -11.75
N ALA A 473 32.35 2.96 -11.12
CA ALA A 473 32.84 3.81 -10.05
C ALA A 473 33.01 5.28 -10.50
N PRO A 474 33.64 5.59 -11.65
CA PRO A 474 33.76 6.98 -12.10
C PRO A 474 32.41 7.66 -12.35
N PHE A 475 31.40 6.89 -12.78
CA PHE A 475 30.05 7.41 -13.02
C PHE A 475 29.37 7.80 -11.70
N PHE A 476 29.39 6.94 -10.69
CA PHE A 476 28.84 7.25 -9.36
C PHE A 476 29.59 8.39 -8.68
N GLU A 477 30.93 8.43 -8.77
CA GLU A 477 31.74 9.54 -8.25
C GLU A 477 31.41 10.86 -8.96
N LYS A 478 31.18 10.83 -10.29
CA LYS A 478 30.80 12.02 -11.04
C LYS A 478 29.45 12.58 -10.61
N TRP A 479 28.50 11.71 -10.28
CA TRP A 479 27.21 12.06 -9.65
C TRP A 479 27.34 12.48 -8.18
N GLY A 480 28.54 12.52 -7.61
CA GLY A 480 28.76 12.89 -6.22
C GLY A 480 28.37 11.81 -5.21
N ILE A 481 28.12 10.57 -5.64
CA ILE A 481 27.67 9.47 -4.77
C ILE A 481 28.89 8.82 -4.09
N PRO A 482 28.98 8.81 -2.75
CA PRO A 482 30.17 8.33 -2.06
C PRO A 482 30.25 6.80 -2.06
N ILE A 483 31.37 6.27 -2.55
CA ILE A 483 31.68 4.83 -2.62
C ILE A 483 33.04 4.53 -1.98
N SER A 484 33.23 3.31 -1.48
CA SER A 484 34.47 2.95 -0.78
C SER A 484 35.65 2.68 -1.73
N ASP A 485 36.88 2.82 -1.21
CA ASP A 485 38.09 2.41 -1.95
C ASP A 485 38.10 0.90 -2.24
N SER A 486 37.46 0.10 -1.37
CA SER A 486 37.34 -1.34 -1.56
C SER A 486 36.57 -1.68 -2.82
N VAL A 487 35.40 -1.07 -3.04
CA VAL A 487 34.62 -1.36 -4.26
C VAL A 487 35.35 -0.85 -5.51
N LYS A 488 36.01 0.31 -5.42
CA LYS A 488 36.80 0.87 -6.53
C LYS A 488 37.90 -0.08 -6.97
N ALA A 489 38.63 -0.68 -6.04
CA ALA A 489 39.65 -1.69 -6.35
C ALA A 489 39.06 -2.94 -7.04
N VAL A 490 37.89 -3.41 -6.59
CA VAL A 490 37.22 -4.58 -7.17
C VAL A 490 36.80 -4.35 -8.62
N VAL A 491 36.31 -3.15 -8.96
CA VAL A 491 35.77 -2.87 -10.30
C VAL A 491 36.82 -2.40 -11.32
N GLN A 492 38.07 -2.13 -10.91
CA GLN A 492 39.16 -1.70 -11.80
C GLN A 492 39.48 -2.71 -12.92
N GLN A 493 39.13 -3.98 -12.74
CA GLN A 493 39.29 -5.01 -13.76
C GLN A 493 38.39 -4.81 -14.99
N TYR A 494 37.33 -4.00 -14.88
CA TYR A 494 36.39 -3.75 -15.96
C TYR A 494 36.70 -2.44 -16.71
N PRO A 495 36.42 -2.34 -18.02
CA PRO A 495 36.54 -1.09 -18.76
C PRO A 495 35.63 0.00 -18.18
N VAL A 496 36.15 1.22 -18.02
CA VAL A 496 35.38 2.38 -17.54
C VAL A 496 34.21 2.67 -18.47
N TRP A 497 33.06 2.97 -17.89
CA TRP A 497 31.89 3.43 -18.61
C TRP A 497 31.40 4.77 -18.09
N MET A 498 30.86 5.57 -19.02
CA MET A 498 30.19 6.83 -18.77
C MET A 498 29.11 7.00 -19.85
N PRO A 499 27.95 7.63 -19.57
CA PRO A 499 27.00 7.96 -20.61
C PRO A 499 27.62 8.91 -21.65
N TYR A 500 27.14 8.83 -22.89
CA TYR A 500 27.56 9.76 -23.94
C TYR A 500 27.15 11.19 -23.59
N ASN A 501 28.01 12.18 -23.88
CA ASN A 501 27.79 13.59 -23.57
C ASN A 501 27.47 13.87 -22.08
N PHE A 502 28.12 13.15 -21.16
CA PHE A 502 27.90 13.32 -19.72
C PHE A 502 29.14 13.86 -18.98
N PRO A 503 28.98 14.84 -18.07
CA PRO A 503 27.75 15.62 -17.84
C PRO A 503 27.41 16.46 -19.09
N PRO A 504 26.13 16.79 -19.31
CA PRO A 504 25.75 17.65 -20.43
C PRO A 504 26.49 18.98 -20.30
N GLN A 505 27.13 19.42 -21.40
CA GLN A 505 27.81 20.71 -21.44
C GLN A 505 26.79 21.85 -21.22
N PRO A 506 27.20 22.97 -20.59
CA PRO A 506 26.33 24.12 -20.32
C PRO A 506 25.50 24.56 -21.52
#